data_AF-A0AB38AUV3-F1
#
_entry.id   AF-A0AB38AUV3-F1
#
_cell.length_a   1.000
_cell.length_b   1.000
_cell.length_c   1.000
_cell.angle_alpha   90.00
_cell.angle_beta   90.00
_cell.angle_gamma   90.00
#
_symmetry.space_group_name_H-M   'P 1'
#
loop_
_entity.id
_entity.type
_entity.pdbx_description
1 polymer ?
#
loop_
_entity_poly.entity_id
_entity_poly.type
_entity_poly.pdbx_seq_one_letter_code
_entity_poly.pdbx_strand_id
1 'polypeptide(L)'
;MLNGVDLRARQSLAEQIGEDSWEAQLSVGVTARPVAAGHCRVHTEPMRLGSTRVARAFGIDQRCGSGTGDHLDPVGSLLVALGASVADSVVTELSGAGCGPELLEVLPCAEFAADGSVRLSYGIRLDGGICAGQARRAVAAARARDSAHRTLEEPGDIKAVVQTAQDVHLLSRPGPAAAEEFTAVRRRTAQVRWEVGTHVIAEADGVHAESDQPKQLFGADLAPSAQEYVLAALAAEALGFADPRAAAPGEASASVHASGRIDLRGPYSSSPDAPAGLRNVLVQLLPADPTEEGGTAAGAIRRWLDEGDALRLVRDAHPIEVRLVLDGTPVPVPHTENDRMNDTKEHHRAS
;
A
#
# COMPACT_ATOMS: atom_id res chain seq x y z
N MET A 1 7.96 16.99 20.27
CA MET A 1 7.93 16.70 18.83
C MET A 1 9.36 16.47 18.38
N LEU A 2 9.62 15.33 17.77
CA LEU A 2 10.93 14.94 17.20
C LEU A 2 10.64 14.40 15.80
N ASN A 3 11.48 14.71 14.80
CA ASN A 3 11.28 14.27 13.40
C ASN A 3 9.92 14.67 12.80
N GLY A 4 9.29 15.76 13.27
CA GLY A 4 7.93 16.12 12.87
C GLY A 4 6.82 15.19 13.40
N VAL A 5 7.15 14.24 14.27
CA VAL A 5 6.20 13.30 14.88
C VAL A 5 5.73 13.82 16.24
N ASP A 6 4.41 13.88 16.43
CA ASP A 6 3.77 14.12 17.72
C ASP A 6 3.35 12.79 18.38
N LEU A 7 4.26 12.22 19.16
CA LEU A 7 4.02 10.97 19.88
C LEU A 7 2.91 11.07 20.92
N ARG A 8 2.70 12.26 21.51
CA ARG A 8 1.63 12.44 22.51
C ARG A 8 0.28 12.40 21.83
N ALA A 9 0.13 13.11 20.72
CA ALA A 9 -1.10 13.09 19.94
C ALA A 9 -1.42 11.68 19.40
N ARG A 10 -0.39 10.93 18.94
CA ARG A 10 -0.53 9.53 18.52
C ARG A 10 -0.95 8.60 19.66
N GLN A 11 -0.39 8.79 20.86
CA GLN A 11 -0.80 8.03 22.03
C GLN A 11 -2.26 8.34 22.42
N SER A 12 -2.67 9.61 22.41
CA SER A 12 -4.05 9.99 22.68
C SER A 12 -5.03 9.40 21.66
N LEU A 13 -4.66 9.35 20.37
CA LEU A 13 -5.46 8.65 19.36
C LEU A 13 -5.55 7.16 19.68
N ALA A 14 -4.43 6.50 20.02
CA ALA A 14 -4.39 5.08 20.34
C ALA A 14 -5.30 4.72 21.54
N GLU A 15 -5.33 5.58 22.56
CA GLU A 15 -6.23 5.46 23.71
C GLU A 15 -7.70 5.60 23.27
N GLN A 16 -8.02 6.66 22.51
CA GLN A 16 -9.38 6.93 22.00
C GLN A 16 -9.93 5.76 21.16
N ILE A 17 -9.16 5.29 20.19
CA ILE A 17 -9.60 4.19 19.30
C ILE A 17 -9.61 2.83 20.00
N GLY A 18 -8.91 2.71 21.13
CA GLY A 18 -8.97 1.54 22.01
C GLY A 18 -10.29 1.44 22.76
N GLU A 19 -10.87 2.58 23.16
CA GLU A 19 -12.16 2.65 23.85
C GLU A 19 -13.36 2.45 22.90
N ASP A 20 -13.30 3.03 21.70
CA ASP A 20 -14.34 2.88 20.68
C ASP A 20 -13.79 2.38 19.34
N SER A 21 -14.04 1.10 19.06
CA SER A 21 -13.61 0.44 17.82
C SER A 21 -14.23 1.04 16.54
N TRP A 22 -15.35 1.75 16.64
CA TRP A 22 -15.95 2.45 15.50
C TRP A 22 -15.09 3.66 15.09
N GLU A 23 -14.55 4.39 16.07
CA GLU A 23 -13.67 5.53 15.83
C GLU A 23 -12.30 5.11 15.27
N ALA A 24 -11.95 3.83 15.35
CA ALA A 24 -10.77 3.26 14.71
C ALA A 24 -10.89 3.04 13.20
N GLN A 25 -12.10 3.11 12.63
CA GLN A 25 -12.32 2.72 11.23
C GLN A 25 -11.98 3.85 10.27
N LEU A 26 -10.90 3.69 9.50
CA LEU A 26 -10.57 4.57 8.38
C LEU A 26 -11.13 3.98 7.08
N SER A 27 -12.01 4.70 6.40
CA SER A 27 -12.48 4.40 5.05
C SER A 27 -11.80 5.33 4.04
N VAL A 28 -11.26 4.76 2.98
CA VAL A 28 -10.56 5.47 1.90
C VAL A 28 -11.20 5.08 0.57
N GLY A 29 -11.32 6.03 -0.35
CA GLY A 29 -11.87 5.82 -1.68
C GLY A 29 -11.13 6.66 -2.72
N VAL A 30 -11.09 6.16 -3.95
CA VAL A 30 -10.56 6.86 -5.11
C VAL A 30 -11.40 6.54 -6.34
N THR A 31 -11.38 7.42 -7.34
CA THR A 31 -12.02 7.20 -8.63
C THR A 31 -11.04 7.48 -9.77
N ALA A 32 -10.79 6.47 -10.62
CA ALA A 32 -10.01 6.58 -11.85
C ALA A 32 -10.90 6.90 -13.05
N ARG A 33 -10.46 7.85 -13.88
CA ARG A 33 -11.11 8.22 -15.16
C ARG A 33 -10.09 8.31 -16.29
N PRO A 34 -10.41 7.86 -17.51
CA PRO A 34 -9.50 7.95 -18.64
C PRO A 34 -9.27 9.42 -19.02
N VAL A 35 -8.03 9.76 -19.37
CA VAL A 35 -7.64 11.09 -19.87
C VAL A 35 -7.08 10.99 -21.28
N ALA A 36 -6.34 9.93 -21.56
CA ALA A 36 -5.84 9.58 -22.89
C ALA A 36 -5.73 8.06 -23.01
N ALA A 37 -5.46 7.55 -24.21
CA ALA A 37 -5.29 6.11 -24.41
C ALA A 37 -4.16 5.56 -23.50
N GLY A 38 -4.52 4.63 -22.61
CA GLY A 38 -3.58 4.03 -21.64
C GLY A 38 -3.20 4.92 -20.45
N HIS A 39 -3.84 6.09 -20.29
CA HIS A 39 -3.61 7.02 -19.19
C HIS A 39 -4.92 7.41 -18.50
N CYS A 40 -4.87 7.50 -17.18
CA CYS A 40 -5.99 7.94 -16.36
C CYS A 40 -5.55 8.98 -15.34
N ARG A 41 -6.54 9.70 -14.82
CA ARG A 41 -6.40 10.50 -13.62
C ARG A 41 -7.22 9.86 -12.52
N VAL A 42 -6.56 9.57 -11.41
CA VAL A 42 -7.20 9.07 -10.19
C VAL A 42 -7.45 10.24 -9.27
N HIS A 43 -8.71 10.41 -8.86
CA HIS A 43 -9.11 11.41 -7.88
C HIS A 43 -9.31 10.75 -6.53
N THR A 44 -8.71 11.28 -5.48
CA THR A 44 -9.00 10.81 -4.12
C THR A 44 -10.34 11.34 -3.64
N GLU A 45 -11.05 10.52 -2.87
CA GLU A 45 -12.32 10.88 -2.27
C GLU A 45 -12.12 11.27 -0.79
N PRO A 46 -13.01 12.10 -0.22
CA PRO A 46 -12.97 12.40 1.20
C PRO A 46 -12.96 11.13 2.05
N MET A 47 -11.92 10.96 2.86
CA MET A 47 -11.82 9.83 3.78
C MET A 47 -12.81 9.98 4.94
N ARG A 48 -13.06 8.87 5.64
CA ARG A 48 -13.84 8.87 6.88
C ARG A 48 -13.08 8.13 7.96
N LEU A 49 -12.74 8.83 9.04
CA LEU A 49 -12.16 8.27 10.26
C LEU A 49 -13.26 8.23 11.32
N GLY A 50 -13.87 7.06 11.52
CA GLY A 50 -15.00 6.89 12.42
C GLY A 50 -16.16 7.84 12.09
N SER A 51 -16.47 8.72 13.03
CA SER A 51 -17.48 9.79 12.83
C SER A 51 -16.95 11.01 12.08
N THR A 52 -15.64 11.15 11.93
CA THR A 52 -14.98 12.32 11.33
C THR A 52 -14.83 12.18 9.82
N ARG A 53 -15.31 13.18 9.07
CA ARG A 53 -15.02 13.31 7.63
C ARG A 53 -13.71 14.08 7.42
N VAL A 54 -12.82 13.53 6.61
CA VAL A 54 -11.55 14.13 6.25
C VAL A 54 -11.65 14.63 4.80
N ALA A 55 -11.91 15.92 4.65
CA ALA A 55 -12.11 16.54 3.34
C ALA A 55 -10.79 17.08 2.77
N ARG A 56 -10.12 16.25 1.96
CA ARG A 56 -8.99 16.61 1.11
C ARG A 56 -9.14 15.88 -0.23
N ALA A 57 -8.56 16.42 -1.29
CA ALA A 57 -8.66 15.82 -2.61
C ALA A 57 -7.35 16.02 -3.37
N PHE A 58 -6.84 14.94 -3.95
CA PHE A 58 -5.66 14.94 -4.81
C PHE A 58 -6.00 14.33 -6.16
N GLY A 59 -5.27 14.74 -7.19
CA GLY A 59 -5.26 14.08 -8.49
C GLY A 59 -3.93 13.37 -8.68
N ILE A 60 -3.98 12.09 -9.05
CA ILE A 60 -2.82 11.26 -9.34
C ILE A 60 -2.90 10.90 -10.81
N ASP A 61 -2.00 11.45 -11.62
CA ASP A 61 -1.92 11.11 -13.04
C ASP A 61 -1.15 9.79 -13.18
N GLN A 62 -1.79 8.77 -13.77
CA GLN A 62 -1.27 7.40 -13.82
C GLN A 62 -1.43 6.76 -15.20
N ARG A 63 -0.60 5.77 -15.47
CA ARG A 63 -0.82 4.82 -16.56
C ARG A 63 -1.84 3.77 -16.12
N CYS A 64 -2.66 3.29 -17.05
CA CYS A 64 -3.62 2.23 -16.75
C CYS A 64 -3.01 0.81 -16.82
N GLY A 65 -1.82 0.65 -17.39
CA GLY A 65 -1.14 -0.64 -17.55
C GLY A 65 0.30 -0.58 -17.07
N SER A 66 0.93 -1.75 -16.88
CA SER A 66 2.28 -1.83 -16.33
C SER A 66 3.37 -1.40 -17.32
N GLY A 67 4.45 -0.81 -16.82
CA GLY A 67 5.61 -0.39 -17.60
C GLY A 67 6.21 0.95 -17.18
N THR A 68 7.30 1.34 -17.84
CA THR A 68 7.99 2.61 -17.62
C THR A 68 7.40 3.71 -18.52
N GLY A 69 7.39 4.96 -18.06
CA GLY A 69 6.93 6.12 -18.84
C GLY A 69 6.89 7.38 -17.99
N ASP A 70 6.20 8.41 -18.48
CA ASP A 70 6.20 9.74 -17.84
C ASP A 70 5.29 9.86 -16.60
N HIS A 71 4.53 8.81 -16.29
CA HIS A 71 3.58 8.77 -15.16
C HIS A 71 3.70 7.45 -14.42
N LEU A 72 3.33 7.46 -13.14
CA LEU A 72 3.31 6.25 -12.32
C LEU A 72 2.39 5.23 -12.95
N ASP A 73 2.87 4.00 -13.07
CA ASP A 73 2.01 2.88 -13.38
C ASP A 73 1.49 2.22 -12.08
N PRO A 74 0.58 1.25 -12.17
CA PRO A 74 -0.01 0.62 -11.00
C PRO A 74 1.03 -0.01 -10.04
N VAL A 75 2.05 -0.68 -10.57
CA VAL A 75 3.10 -1.29 -9.75
C VAL A 75 3.96 -0.22 -9.07
N GLY A 76 4.36 0.83 -9.79
CA GLY A 76 5.09 1.96 -9.23
C GLY A 76 4.32 2.64 -8.10
N SER A 77 3.00 2.81 -8.27
CA SER A 77 2.10 3.32 -7.23
C SER A 77 2.12 2.47 -5.95
N LEU A 78 2.12 1.13 -6.08
CA LEU A 78 2.25 0.23 -4.92
C LEU A 78 3.62 0.32 -4.24
N LEU A 79 4.70 0.46 -5.02
CA LEU A 79 6.04 0.63 -4.47
C LEU A 79 6.19 1.95 -3.71
N VAL A 80 5.63 3.05 -4.24
CA VAL A 80 5.54 4.34 -3.53
C VAL A 80 4.77 4.18 -2.22
N ALA A 81 3.60 3.52 -2.26
CA ALA A 81 2.79 3.28 -1.07
C ALA A 81 3.55 2.47 0.01
N LEU A 82 4.23 1.39 -0.39
CA LEU A 82 5.00 0.56 0.51
C LEU A 82 6.14 1.35 1.16
N GLY A 83 6.93 2.07 0.36
CA GLY A 83 8.05 2.85 0.88
C GLY A 83 7.58 3.97 1.81
N ALA A 84 6.51 4.68 1.45
CA ALA A 84 5.97 5.78 2.24
C ALA A 84 5.44 5.32 3.61
N SER A 85 4.64 4.25 3.63
CA SER A 85 4.08 3.71 4.86
C SER A 85 5.19 3.17 5.77
N VAL A 86 6.16 2.41 5.22
CA VAL A 86 7.30 1.89 5.98
C VAL A 86 8.16 3.02 6.55
N ALA A 87 8.41 4.09 5.78
CA ALA A 87 9.17 5.24 6.26
C ALA A 87 8.47 5.92 7.45
N ASP A 88 7.17 6.16 7.38
CA ASP A 88 6.38 6.70 8.51
C ASP A 88 6.47 5.77 9.73
N SER A 89 6.27 4.46 9.55
CA SER A 89 6.39 3.49 10.63
C SER A 89 7.78 3.50 11.30
N VAL A 90 8.86 3.54 10.50
CA VAL A 90 10.24 3.56 11.00
C VAL A 90 10.55 4.86 11.74
N VAL A 91 10.23 6.02 11.17
CA VAL A 91 10.52 7.30 11.83
C VAL A 91 9.71 7.48 13.11
N THR A 92 8.50 6.93 13.17
CA THR A 92 7.67 6.91 14.38
C THR A 92 8.39 6.22 15.54
N GLU A 93 8.91 5.02 15.28
CA GLU A 93 9.61 4.21 16.27
C GLU A 93 10.93 4.82 16.71
N LEU A 94 11.70 5.36 15.75
CA LEU A 94 12.93 6.08 16.07
C LEU A 94 12.65 7.32 16.92
N SER A 95 11.58 8.06 16.61
CA SER A 95 11.14 9.20 17.40
C SER A 95 10.77 8.79 18.82
N GLY A 96 10.08 7.66 18.99
CA GLY A 96 9.76 7.07 20.30
C GLY A 96 11.00 6.68 21.10
N ALA A 97 12.07 6.28 20.42
CA ALA A 97 13.37 6.01 21.01
C ALA A 97 14.25 7.26 21.19
N GLY A 98 13.74 8.46 20.91
CA GLY A 98 14.49 9.72 21.03
C GLY A 98 15.59 9.89 19.98
N CYS A 99 15.49 9.20 18.84
CA CYS A 99 16.48 9.20 17.77
C CYS A 99 16.00 10.01 16.57
N GLY A 100 16.88 10.84 15.99
CA GLY A 100 16.62 11.55 14.74
C GLY A 100 17.55 11.03 13.64
N PRO A 101 17.05 10.33 12.61
CA PRO A 101 17.87 9.97 11.46
C PRO A 101 18.31 11.22 10.70
N GLU A 102 19.55 11.25 10.24
CA GLU A 102 20.01 12.21 9.23
C GLU A 102 19.55 11.79 7.82
N LEU A 103 19.41 10.48 7.61
CA LEU A 103 18.85 9.88 6.41
C LEU A 103 17.90 8.75 6.81
N LEU A 104 16.72 8.73 6.19
CA LEU A 104 15.85 7.56 6.13
C LEU A 104 15.39 7.38 4.68
N GLU A 105 15.84 6.28 4.06
CA GLU A 105 15.36 5.84 2.75
C GLU A 105 14.79 4.43 2.84
N VAL A 106 13.71 4.21 2.09
CA VAL A 106 13.14 2.90 1.84
C VAL A 106 13.27 2.62 0.34
N LEU A 107 13.73 1.42 -0.01
CA LEU A 107 14.00 0.99 -1.38
C LEU A 107 13.13 -0.22 -1.77
N PRO A 108 11.82 -0.04 -2.03
CA PRO A 108 10.94 -1.12 -2.46
C PRO A 108 11.33 -1.68 -3.84
N CYS A 109 11.16 -2.99 -4.00
CA CYS A 109 11.44 -3.69 -5.23
C CYS A 109 10.41 -4.81 -5.45
N ALA A 110 9.88 -4.90 -6.67
CA ALA A 110 9.06 -6.00 -7.15
C ALA A 110 9.74 -6.70 -8.32
N GLU A 111 9.90 -8.02 -8.22
CA GLU A 111 10.41 -8.87 -9.29
C GLU A 111 9.31 -9.82 -9.75
N PHE A 112 9.12 -9.92 -11.06
CA PHE A 112 8.09 -10.74 -11.70
C PHE A 112 8.75 -11.83 -12.52
N ALA A 113 8.27 -13.06 -12.37
CA ALA A 113 8.64 -14.20 -13.21
C ALA A 113 7.68 -14.33 -14.41
N ALA A 114 8.02 -15.19 -15.38
CA ALA A 114 7.27 -15.34 -16.63
C ALA A 114 5.88 -15.97 -16.45
N ASP A 115 5.72 -16.81 -15.42
CA ASP A 115 4.44 -17.36 -14.95
C ASP A 115 3.58 -16.32 -14.21
N GLY A 116 4.16 -15.13 -13.97
CA GLY A 116 3.58 -14.02 -13.23
C GLY A 116 3.57 -14.21 -11.71
N SER A 117 4.37 -15.14 -11.20
CA SER A 117 4.78 -15.17 -9.79
C SER A 117 5.55 -13.89 -9.47
N VAL A 118 5.42 -13.39 -8.23
CA VAL A 118 6.01 -12.12 -7.81
C VAL A 118 6.81 -12.29 -6.53
N ARG A 119 7.92 -11.56 -6.41
CA ARG A 119 8.68 -11.40 -5.17
C ARG A 119 8.73 -9.93 -4.81
N LEU A 120 8.38 -9.63 -3.56
CA LEU A 120 8.49 -8.30 -2.98
C LEU A 120 9.66 -8.24 -2.00
N SER A 121 10.38 -7.12 -2.03
CA SER A 121 11.41 -6.82 -1.05
C SER A 121 11.51 -5.32 -0.81
N TYR A 122 12.10 -4.91 0.32
CA TYR A 122 12.55 -3.54 0.50
C TYR A 122 13.83 -3.46 1.34
N GLY A 123 14.68 -2.51 0.99
CA GLY A 123 15.80 -2.08 1.83
C GLY A 123 15.42 -0.87 2.66
N ILE A 124 15.88 -0.79 3.91
CA ILE A 124 15.84 0.41 4.74
C ILE A 124 17.27 0.89 4.94
N ARG A 125 17.53 2.15 4.60
CA ARG A 125 18.82 2.83 4.86
C ARG A 125 18.60 3.89 5.92
N LEU A 126 19.43 3.82 6.96
CA LEU A 126 19.43 4.76 8.07
C LEU A 126 20.85 5.29 8.27
N ASP A 127 20.98 6.62 8.31
CA ASP A 127 22.23 7.27 8.73
C ASP A 127 21.93 8.23 9.90
N GLY A 128 22.94 8.54 10.71
CA GLY A 128 22.85 9.51 11.81
C GLY A 128 23.13 8.93 13.20
N GLY A 129 23.95 7.89 13.30
CA GLY A 129 24.42 7.37 14.59
C GLY A 129 23.36 6.59 15.39
N ILE A 130 22.33 6.08 14.71
CA ILE A 130 21.31 5.21 15.32
C ILE A 130 21.94 3.88 15.70
N CYS A 131 21.74 3.37 16.91
CA CYS A 131 22.31 2.06 17.23
C CYS A 131 21.55 0.92 16.54
N ALA A 132 22.24 -0.18 16.21
CA ALA A 132 21.64 -1.34 15.55
C ALA A 132 20.42 -1.91 16.28
N GLY A 133 20.38 -1.83 17.61
CA GLY A 133 19.23 -2.28 18.41
C GLY A 133 17.98 -1.43 18.18
N GLN A 134 18.12 -0.11 18.04
CA GLN A 134 17.01 0.80 17.73
C GLN A 134 16.53 0.59 16.29
N ALA A 135 17.45 0.51 15.33
CA ALA A 135 17.13 0.27 13.94
C ALA A 135 16.37 -1.06 13.75
N ARG A 136 16.82 -2.16 14.39
CA ARG A 136 16.11 -3.45 14.34
C ARG A 136 14.71 -3.38 14.94
N ARG A 137 14.51 -2.65 16.04
CA ARG A 137 13.18 -2.46 16.63
C ARG A 137 12.25 -1.70 15.68
N ALA A 138 12.75 -0.64 15.04
CA ALA A 138 11.96 0.10 14.05
C ALA A 138 11.56 -0.78 12.86
N VAL A 139 12.46 -1.62 12.34
CA VAL A 139 12.15 -2.60 11.29
C VAL A 139 11.12 -3.63 11.76
N ALA A 140 11.26 -4.16 12.98
CA ALA A 140 10.32 -5.14 13.53
C ALA A 140 8.92 -4.55 13.69
N ALA A 141 8.82 -3.30 14.16
CA ALA A 141 7.57 -2.58 14.27
C ALA A 141 6.92 -2.31 12.91
N ALA A 142 7.69 -1.88 11.91
CA ALA A 142 7.18 -1.73 10.55
C ALA A 142 6.64 -3.07 10.01
N ARG A 143 7.37 -4.18 10.16
CA ARG A 143 6.88 -5.50 9.75
C ARG A 143 5.58 -5.92 10.46
N ALA A 144 5.46 -5.61 11.74
CA ALA A 144 4.31 -6.03 12.54
C ALA A 144 3.06 -5.18 12.28
N ARG A 145 3.21 -3.87 12.05
CA ARG A 145 2.10 -2.90 12.14
C ARG A 145 1.97 -1.96 10.94
N ASP A 146 2.91 -1.97 10.00
CA ASP A 146 2.82 -1.08 8.84
C ASP A 146 1.69 -1.50 7.90
N SER A 147 0.82 -0.55 7.58
CA SER A 147 -0.39 -0.85 6.83
C SER A 147 -0.13 -1.32 5.40
N ALA A 148 0.81 -0.70 4.66
CA ALA A 148 1.11 -1.11 3.30
C ALA A 148 1.86 -2.46 3.28
N HIS A 149 2.81 -2.65 4.19
CA HIS A 149 3.50 -3.93 4.37
C HIS A 149 2.52 -5.07 4.64
N ARG A 150 1.61 -4.93 5.62
CA ARG A 150 0.60 -5.98 5.89
C ARG A 150 -0.35 -6.19 4.72
N THR A 151 -0.73 -5.13 4.01
CA THR A 151 -1.60 -5.20 2.82
C THR A 151 -0.98 -6.04 1.71
N LEU A 152 0.34 -5.96 1.52
CA LEU A 152 1.05 -6.65 0.44
C LEU A 152 1.63 -8.01 0.86
N GLU A 153 1.86 -8.23 2.17
CA GLU A 153 2.36 -9.51 2.67
C GLU A 153 1.23 -10.55 2.82
N GLU A 154 0.08 -10.11 3.31
CA GLU A 154 -1.03 -11.00 3.66
C GLU A 154 -2.03 -11.11 2.51
N PRO A 155 -2.74 -12.24 2.39
CA PRO A 155 -3.78 -12.35 1.37
C PRO A 155 -4.91 -11.34 1.60
N GLY A 156 -5.23 -10.56 0.57
CA GLY A 156 -6.36 -9.62 0.54
C GLY A 156 -7.65 -10.26 0.02
N ASP A 157 -8.79 -9.82 0.57
CA ASP A 157 -10.12 -10.05 -0.04
C ASP A 157 -10.47 -8.83 -0.90
N ILE A 158 -10.55 -9.05 -2.21
CA ILE A 158 -10.85 -8.02 -3.21
C ILE A 158 -12.14 -8.41 -3.91
N LYS A 159 -13.15 -7.55 -3.78
CA LYS A 159 -14.44 -7.71 -4.44
C LYS A 159 -14.47 -6.85 -5.68
N ALA A 160 -14.70 -7.47 -6.83
CA ALA A 160 -14.87 -6.76 -8.09
C ALA A 160 -16.35 -6.73 -8.49
N VAL A 161 -16.85 -5.56 -8.90
CA VAL A 161 -18.23 -5.38 -9.33
C VAL A 161 -18.26 -4.57 -10.62
N VAL A 162 -19.06 -5.02 -11.58
CA VAL A 162 -19.42 -4.20 -12.75
C VAL A 162 -20.83 -3.68 -12.54
N GLN A 163 -20.96 -2.35 -12.45
CA GLN A 163 -22.24 -1.69 -12.22
C GLN A 163 -22.94 -1.43 -13.57
N THR A 164 -23.87 -2.31 -13.93
CA THR A 164 -24.74 -2.15 -15.10
C THR A 164 -26.19 -1.99 -14.62
N ALA A 165 -27.20 -2.14 -15.50
CA ALA A 165 -28.59 -2.28 -15.07
C ALA A 165 -28.81 -3.42 -14.04
N GLN A 166 -27.95 -4.43 -14.05
CA GLN A 166 -27.83 -5.43 -12.98
C GLN A 166 -26.36 -5.55 -12.55
N ASP A 167 -26.10 -5.45 -11.24
CA ASP A 167 -24.75 -5.57 -10.70
C ASP A 167 -24.18 -6.97 -10.96
N VAL A 168 -23.02 -7.03 -11.61
CA VAL A 168 -22.28 -8.28 -11.85
C VAL A 168 -21.16 -8.38 -10.83
N HIS A 169 -21.34 -9.24 -9.83
CA HIS A 169 -20.32 -9.53 -8.81
C HIS A 169 -19.36 -10.60 -9.30
N LEU A 170 -18.06 -10.30 -9.28
CA LEU A 170 -17.00 -11.20 -9.69
C LEU A 170 -16.15 -11.54 -8.46
N LEU A 171 -16.26 -12.79 -8.01
CA LEU A 171 -15.61 -13.31 -6.80
C LEU A 171 -14.55 -14.37 -7.10
N SER A 172 -14.27 -14.62 -8.39
CA SER A 172 -13.32 -15.64 -8.81
C SER A 172 -11.91 -15.28 -8.35
N ARG A 173 -11.28 -16.20 -7.61
CA ARG A 173 -9.86 -16.17 -7.31
C ARG A 173 -9.17 -17.17 -8.24
N PRO A 174 -8.15 -16.77 -9.01
CA PRO A 174 -7.33 -17.73 -9.73
C PRO A 174 -6.75 -18.76 -8.75
N GLY A 175 -6.57 -20.00 -9.21
CA GLY A 175 -5.87 -21.02 -8.43
C GLY A 175 -4.41 -20.59 -8.19
N PRO A 176 -3.77 -21.07 -7.10
CA PRO A 176 -2.36 -20.79 -6.87
C PRO A 176 -1.54 -21.29 -8.07
N ALA A 177 -0.58 -20.49 -8.53
CA ALA A 177 0.37 -20.92 -9.55
C ALA A 177 1.17 -22.12 -9.03
N ALA A 178 1.52 -23.05 -9.92
CA ALA A 178 2.40 -24.16 -9.58
C ALA A 178 3.77 -23.59 -9.18
N ALA A 179 4.38 -24.14 -8.12
CA ALA A 179 5.68 -23.70 -7.66
C ALA A 179 6.77 -24.09 -8.68
N GLU A 180 7.07 -23.18 -9.61
CA GLU A 180 8.23 -23.26 -10.49
C GLU A 180 9.43 -22.52 -9.87
N GLU A 181 10.63 -22.81 -10.39
CA GLU A 181 11.84 -22.09 -10.00
C GLU A 181 11.72 -20.62 -10.43
N PHE A 182 11.66 -19.71 -9.45
CA PHE A 182 11.49 -18.29 -9.73
C PHE A 182 12.70 -17.71 -10.46
N THR A 183 12.49 -17.29 -11.70
CA THR A 183 13.45 -16.54 -12.50
C THR A 183 12.84 -15.19 -12.86
N ALA A 184 13.42 -14.10 -12.33
CA ALA A 184 12.93 -12.76 -12.59
C ALA A 184 13.13 -12.39 -14.07
N VAL A 185 12.05 -12.05 -14.76
CA VAL A 185 12.07 -11.54 -16.15
C VAL A 185 11.80 -10.04 -16.22
N ARG A 186 11.20 -9.48 -15.17
CA ARG A 186 10.96 -8.04 -15.03
C ARG A 186 11.17 -7.61 -13.59
N ARG A 187 11.80 -6.45 -13.41
CA ARG A 187 12.10 -5.85 -12.11
C ARG A 187 11.65 -4.39 -12.09
N ARG A 188 11.04 -3.98 -10.98
CA ARG A 188 10.50 -2.63 -10.75
C ARG A 188 11.00 -2.12 -9.41
N THR A 189 11.39 -0.86 -9.34
CA THR A 189 12.02 -0.29 -8.14
C THR A 189 11.50 1.10 -7.83
N ALA A 190 11.43 1.42 -6.55
CA ALA A 190 11.25 2.78 -6.07
C ALA A 190 12.33 3.16 -5.05
N GLN A 191 12.64 4.45 -4.98
CA GLN A 191 13.39 5.08 -3.91
C GLN A 191 12.45 6.03 -3.19
N VAL A 192 12.24 5.82 -1.90
CA VAL A 192 11.39 6.68 -1.07
C VAL A 192 12.24 7.27 0.04
N ARG A 193 12.37 8.60 0.05
CA ARG A 193 13.13 9.37 1.01
C ARG A 193 12.18 10.08 1.96
N TRP A 194 12.41 9.90 3.25
CA TRP A 194 11.69 10.62 4.29
C TRP A 194 12.21 12.06 4.39
N GLU A 195 11.28 13.01 4.47
CA GLU A 195 11.59 14.44 4.64
C GLU A 195 11.28 14.90 6.07
N VAL A 196 10.01 14.80 6.49
CA VAL A 196 9.59 15.21 7.84
C VAL A 196 8.22 14.64 8.19
N GLY A 197 8.01 14.22 9.44
CA GLY A 197 6.74 13.66 9.89
C GLY A 197 6.35 12.47 9.03
N THR A 198 5.18 12.53 8.40
CA THR A 198 4.64 11.53 7.47
C THR A 198 4.97 11.81 6.00
N HIS A 199 5.58 12.96 5.69
CA HIS A 199 5.87 13.38 4.32
C HIS A 199 7.12 12.70 3.78
N VAL A 200 6.99 12.14 2.58
CA VAL A 200 8.08 11.51 1.84
C VAL A 200 8.08 11.97 0.39
N ILE A 201 9.28 11.97 -0.19
CA ILE A 201 9.51 12.11 -1.62
C ILE A 201 9.86 10.75 -2.18
N ALA A 202 9.26 10.37 -3.31
CA ALA A 202 9.48 9.09 -3.96
C ALA A 202 9.86 9.27 -5.43
N GLU A 203 10.65 8.32 -5.93
CA GLU A 203 10.91 8.13 -7.35
C GLU A 203 10.71 6.65 -7.67
N ALA A 204 9.77 6.32 -8.55
CA ALA A 204 9.54 4.96 -9.03
C ALA A 204 9.85 4.89 -10.52
N ASP A 205 10.89 4.13 -10.88
CA ASP A 205 11.39 3.99 -12.25
C ASP A 205 11.56 5.32 -13.01
N GLY A 206 12.08 6.35 -12.32
CA GLY A 206 12.30 7.69 -12.88
C GLY A 206 11.10 8.64 -12.79
N VAL A 207 9.96 8.20 -12.25
CA VAL A 207 8.78 9.04 -12.06
C VAL A 207 8.69 9.52 -10.62
N HIS A 208 8.64 10.84 -10.46
CA HIS A 208 8.51 11.49 -9.16
C HIS A 208 7.08 11.38 -8.59
N ALA A 209 6.99 11.18 -7.29
CA ALA A 209 5.76 11.22 -6.51
C ALA A 209 6.03 11.70 -5.08
N GLU A 210 4.99 12.17 -4.41
CA GLU A 210 5.03 12.51 -3.00
C GLU A 210 3.95 11.74 -2.26
N SER A 211 4.18 11.42 -0.99
CA SER A 211 3.13 10.84 -0.13
C SER A 211 3.11 11.54 1.22
N ASP A 212 1.90 11.74 1.75
CA ASP A 212 1.67 12.33 3.06
C ASP A 212 0.35 11.82 3.66
N GLN A 213 0.18 11.98 4.96
CA GLN A 213 -1.05 11.61 5.67
C GLN A 213 -1.99 12.82 5.83
N PRO A 214 -3.29 12.58 6.04
CA PRO A 214 -4.17 13.66 6.46
C PRO A 214 -3.79 14.20 7.84
N LYS A 215 -4.19 15.44 8.15
CA LYS A 215 -3.98 16.03 9.50
C LYS A 215 -4.52 15.18 10.64
N GLN A 216 -5.65 14.49 10.42
CA GLN A 216 -6.25 13.59 11.41
C GLN A 216 -5.37 12.36 11.69
N LEU A 217 -4.43 12.05 10.80
CA LEU A 217 -3.40 11.03 10.95
C LEU A 217 -2.01 11.66 11.00
N PHE A 218 -1.92 12.86 11.56
CA PHE A 218 -0.68 13.57 11.91
C PHE A 218 0.19 14.00 10.73
N GLY A 219 -0.35 13.99 9.50
CA GLY A 219 0.31 14.60 8.36
C GLY A 219 -0.09 16.06 8.14
N ALA A 220 0.29 16.60 6.99
CA ALA A 220 0.12 18.02 6.66
C ALA A 220 -0.85 18.26 5.49
N ASP A 221 -1.50 17.20 4.99
CA ASP A 221 -2.34 17.22 3.79
C ASP A 221 -1.57 17.66 2.52
N LEU A 222 -0.30 17.28 2.38
CA LEU A 222 0.54 17.74 1.26
C LEU A 222 0.40 16.90 -0.01
N ALA A 223 0.12 15.61 0.14
CA ALA A 223 0.09 14.65 -0.96
C ALA A 223 -0.89 13.49 -0.66
N PRO A 224 -1.22 12.64 -1.66
CA PRO A 224 -1.97 11.42 -1.41
C PRO A 224 -1.28 10.53 -0.37
N SER A 225 -2.03 9.74 0.39
CA SER A 225 -1.49 8.79 1.35
C SER A 225 -1.12 7.47 0.67
N ALA A 226 -0.29 6.68 1.35
CA ALA A 226 0.04 5.32 0.91
C ALA A 226 -1.23 4.49 0.58
N GLN A 227 -2.29 4.61 1.38
CA GLN A 227 -3.56 3.91 1.14
C GLN A 227 -4.25 4.37 -0.14
N GLU A 228 -4.23 5.68 -0.42
CA GLU A 228 -4.76 6.22 -1.67
C GLU A 228 -3.96 5.73 -2.87
N TYR A 229 -2.63 5.61 -2.77
CA TYR A 229 -1.80 5.02 -3.82
C TYR A 229 -2.06 3.53 -4.05
N VAL A 230 -2.35 2.75 -3.00
CA VAL A 230 -2.78 1.34 -3.16
C VAL A 230 -4.08 1.25 -3.95
N LEU A 231 -5.09 2.03 -3.56
CA LEU A 231 -6.37 2.04 -4.24
C LEU A 231 -6.27 2.61 -5.67
N ALA A 232 -5.41 3.62 -5.88
CA ALA A 232 -5.14 4.20 -7.19
C ALA A 232 -4.57 3.16 -8.15
N ALA A 233 -3.61 2.35 -7.68
CA ALA A 233 -3.04 1.25 -8.47
C ALA A 233 -4.12 0.28 -8.96
N LEU A 234 -5.00 -0.16 -8.06
CA LEU A 234 -6.08 -1.09 -8.39
C LEU A 234 -7.09 -0.47 -9.36
N ALA A 235 -7.49 0.79 -9.13
CA ALA A 235 -8.44 1.48 -9.98
C ALA A 235 -7.88 1.73 -11.39
N ALA A 236 -6.62 2.17 -11.48
CA ALA A 236 -5.94 2.42 -12.74
C ALA A 236 -5.75 1.14 -13.55
N GLU A 237 -5.31 0.05 -12.91
CA GLU A 237 -5.11 -1.24 -13.57
C GLU A 237 -6.43 -1.83 -14.10
N ALA A 238 -7.46 -1.88 -13.25
CA ALA A 238 -8.78 -2.37 -13.66
C ALA A 238 -9.35 -1.57 -14.83
N LEU A 239 -9.17 -0.24 -14.82
CA LEU A 239 -9.57 0.64 -15.92
C LEU A 239 -8.79 0.33 -17.21
N GLY A 240 -7.52 -0.06 -17.11
CA GLY A 240 -6.69 -0.49 -18.25
C GLY A 240 -7.22 -1.73 -18.95
N PHE A 241 -7.73 -2.70 -18.19
CA PHE A 241 -8.36 -3.90 -18.74
C PHE A 241 -9.72 -3.63 -19.39
N ALA A 242 -10.43 -2.58 -18.93
CA ALA A 242 -11.73 -2.17 -19.43
C ALA A 242 -11.69 -1.39 -20.75
N ASP A 243 -10.53 -1.33 -21.44
CA ASP A 243 -10.25 -0.52 -22.63
C ASP A 243 -10.49 0.98 -22.39
N PRO A 244 -9.51 1.70 -21.81
CA PRO A 244 -9.64 3.10 -21.42
C PRO A 244 -9.55 4.02 -22.64
N ARG A 245 -10.56 4.01 -23.50
CA ARG A 245 -10.70 5.06 -24.51
C ARG A 245 -11.17 6.33 -23.82
N ALA A 246 -10.42 7.40 -24.03
CA ALA A 246 -10.88 8.72 -23.63
C ALA A 246 -12.17 9.04 -24.41
N ALA A 247 -13.25 9.34 -23.70
CA ALA A 247 -14.48 9.80 -24.32
C ALA A 247 -14.26 11.20 -24.90
N ALA A 248 -14.94 11.54 -26.01
CA ALA A 248 -14.89 12.91 -26.49
C ALA A 248 -15.51 13.86 -25.45
N PRO A 249 -15.18 15.17 -25.45
CA PRO A 249 -15.79 16.12 -24.52
C PRO A 249 -17.32 16.06 -24.57
N GLY A 250 -17.95 15.70 -23.44
CA GLY A 250 -19.41 15.55 -23.31
C GLY A 250 -19.95 14.14 -23.51
N GLU A 251 -19.11 13.16 -23.86
CA GLU A 251 -19.47 11.74 -23.91
C GLU A 251 -19.20 11.06 -22.55
N ALA A 252 -19.99 10.04 -22.24
CA ALA A 252 -19.75 9.21 -21.06
C ALA A 252 -18.48 8.37 -21.26
N SER A 253 -17.60 8.37 -20.27
CA SER A 253 -16.43 7.49 -20.21
C SER A 253 -16.61 6.44 -19.13
N ALA A 254 -16.00 5.27 -19.29
CA ALA A 254 -15.87 4.34 -18.19
C ALA A 254 -15.10 4.98 -17.03
N SER A 255 -15.38 4.54 -15.81
CA SER A 255 -14.62 4.93 -14.61
C SER A 255 -14.53 3.77 -13.65
N VAL A 256 -13.49 3.76 -12.82
CA VAL A 256 -13.33 2.73 -11.78
C VAL A 256 -13.24 3.41 -10.44
N HIS A 257 -14.17 3.05 -9.54
CA HIS A 257 -14.07 3.42 -8.13
C HIS A 257 -13.38 2.29 -7.37
N ALA A 258 -12.42 2.63 -6.51
CA ALA A 258 -11.80 1.68 -5.59
C ALA A 258 -11.87 2.21 -4.16
N SER A 259 -12.27 1.37 -3.22
CA SER A 259 -12.33 1.71 -1.80
C SER A 259 -11.85 0.58 -0.91
N GLY A 260 -11.48 0.92 0.31
CA GLY A 260 -11.04 -0.03 1.33
C GLY A 260 -11.12 0.57 2.72
N ARG A 261 -10.87 -0.27 3.74
CA ARG A 261 -10.91 0.11 5.15
C ARG A 261 -9.67 -0.34 5.90
N ILE A 262 -9.24 0.46 6.86
CA ILE A 262 -8.19 0.11 7.83
C ILE A 262 -8.77 0.24 9.23
N ASP A 263 -8.47 -0.74 10.07
CA ASP A 263 -8.65 -0.62 11.50
C ASP A 263 -7.38 -0.02 12.12
N LEU A 264 -7.46 1.25 12.51
CA LEU A 264 -6.29 1.98 13.01
C LEU A 264 -5.73 1.42 14.32
N ARG A 265 -6.44 0.52 15.00
CA ARG A 265 -5.89 -0.20 16.15
C ARG A 265 -4.70 -1.08 15.77
N GLY A 266 -4.65 -1.61 14.54
CA GLY A 266 -3.50 -2.39 14.09
C GLY A 266 -2.21 -1.55 14.01
N PRO A 267 -2.20 -0.44 13.27
CA PRO A 267 -1.03 0.42 13.16
C PRO A 267 -0.71 1.23 14.44
N TYR A 268 -1.73 1.72 15.15
CA TYR A 268 -1.55 2.71 16.23
C TYR A 268 -1.75 2.19 17.64
N SER A 269 -2.34 1.01 17.85
CA SER A 269 -2.56 0.45 19.19
C SER A 269 -1.72 -0.82 19.43
N SER A 270 -1.74 -1.30 20.66
CA SER A 270 -1.15 -2.59 21.06
C SER A 270 -2.11 -3.76 20.92
N SER A 271 -3.27 -3.58 20.25
CA SER A 271 -4.24 -4.65 20.04
C SER A 271 -3.67 -5.75 19.15
N PRO A 272 -3.40 -6.96 19.68
CA PRO A 272 -2.75 -8.02 18.92
C PRO A 272 -3.65 -8.63 17.84
N ASP A 273 -4.97 -8.43 17.95
CA ASP A 273 -5.97 -9.04 17.06
C ASP A 273 -6.45 -8.08 15.95
N ALA A 274 -6.08 -6.79 16.02
CA ALA A 274 -6.50 -5.81 15.03
C ALA A 274 -5.62 -5.90 13.76
N PRO A 275 -6.20 -6.17 12.58
CA PRO A 275 -5.41 -6.23 11.35
C PRO A 275 -4.87 -4.84 10.99
N ALA A 276 -3.59 -4.76 10.64
CA ALA A 276 -2.98 -3.48 10.26
C ALA A 276 -3.11 -3.14 8.77
N GLY A 277 -3.31 -4.15 7.92
CA GLY A 277 -3.47 -3.97 6.47
C GLY A 277 -4.83 -3.41 6.04
N LEU A 278 -4.88 -2.93 4.80
CA LEU A 278 -6.11 -2.54 4.11
C LEU A 278 -7.00 -3.76 3.85
N ARG A 279 -8.27 -3.67 4.24
CA ARG A 279 -9.27 -4.74 4.17
C ARG A 279 -10.53 -4.28 3.44
N ASN A 280 -11.37 -5.26 3.11
CA ASN A 280 -12.67 -5.03 2.47
C ASN A 280 -12.54 -4.20 1.19
N VAL A 281 -11.54 -4.54 0.37
CA VAL A 281 -11.26 -3.79 -0.85
C VAL A 281 -12.35 -4.07 -1.87
N LEU A 282 -12.93 -3.00 -2.39
CA LEU A 282 -13.97 -3.02 -3.41
C LEU A 282 -13.45 -2.28 -4.64
N VAL A 283 -13.53 -2.90 -5.81
CA VAL A 283 -13.24 -2.28 -7.10
C VAL A 283 -14.50 -2.36 -7.97
N GLN A 284 -15.03 -1.19 -8.32
CA GLN A 284 -16.28 -1.01 -9.05
C GLN A 284 -16.00 -0.38 -10.41
N LEU A 285 -16.25 -1.13 -11.48
CA LEU A 285 -16.25 -0.60 -12.84
C LEU A 285 -17.63 -0.04 -13.16
N LEU A 286 -17.68 1.26 -13.48
CA LEU A 286 -18.82 1.93 -14.08
C LEU A 286 -18.52 2.07 -15.59
N PRO A 287 -19.14 1.26 -16.46
CA PRO A 287 -18.92 1.33 -17.90
C PRO A 287 -19.48 2.65 -18.48
N ALA A 288 -19.01 3.02 -19.67
CA ALA A 288 -19.50 4.19 -20.39
C ALA A 288 -21.00 4.08 -20.73
N ASP A 289 -21.44 2.88 -21.12
CA ASP A 289 -22.85 2.54 -21.32
C ASP A 289 -23.25 1.42 -20.35
N PRO A 290 -24.05 1.72 -19.30
CA PRO A 290 -24.52 0.70 -18.34
C PRO A 290 -25.65 -0.17 -18.90
N THR A 291 -26.12 0.10 -20.13
CA THR A 291 -27.19 -0.64 -20.80
C THR A 291 -26.69 -1.68 -21.81
N GLU A 292 -25.41 -1.59 -22.23
CA GLU A 292 -24.79 -2.68 -22.98
C GLU A 292 -24.80 -3.97 -22.15
N GLU A 293 -25.10 -5.10 -22.79
CA GLU A 293 -25.04 -6.41 -22.13
C GLU A 293 -23.64 -6.58 -21.51
N GLY A 294 -23.56 -6.65 -20.18
CA GLY A 294 -22.33 -6.54 -19.39
C GLY A 294 -21.25 -7.60 -19.65
N GLY A 295 -21.35 -8.41 -20.71
CA GLY A 295 -20.40 -9.43 -21.10
C GLY A 295 -19.00 -8.90 -21.45
N THR A 296 -18.89 -7.74 -22.09
CA THR A 296 -17.60 -7.10 -22.44
C THR A 296 -16.89 -6.55 -21.20
N ALA A 297 -17.59 -5.72 -20.42
CA ALA A 297 -17.07 -5.14 -19.18
C ALA A 297 -16.76 -6.21 -18.10
N ALA A 298 -17.65 -7.19 -17.92
CA ALA A 298 -17.38 -8.31 -17.01
C ALA A 298 -16.24 -9.20 -17.54
N GLY A 299 -16.13 -9.40 -18.86
CA GLY A 299 -14.99 -10.09 -19.48
C GLY A 299 -13.67 -9.39 -19.21
N ALA A 300 -13.63 -8.07 -19.33
CA ALA A 300 -12.46 -7.25 -18.98
C ALA A 300 -12.06 -7.40 -17.51
N ILE A 301 -13.01 -7.30 -16.59
CA ILE A 301 -12.73 -7.43 -15.15
C ILE A 301 -12.34 -8.86 -14.76
N ARG A 302 -12.89 -9.90 -15.42
CA ARG A 302 -12.38 -11.28 -15.25
C ARG A 302 -10.93 -11.41 -15.70
N ARG A 303 -10.56 -10.85 -16.85
CA ARG A 303 -9.15 -10.82 -17.29
C ARG A 303 -8.26 -10.06 -16.31
N TRP A 304 -8.71 -8.92 -15.78
CA TRP A 304 -7.97 -8.22 -14.73
C TRP A 304 -7.79 -9.08 -13.49
N LEU A 305 -8.84 -9.80 -13.06
CA LEU A 305 -8.74 -10.75 -11.95
C LEU A 305 -7.72 -11.86 -12.23
N ASP A 306 -7.59 -12.31 -13.47
CA ASP A 306 -6.65 -13.37 -13.83
C ASP A 306 -5.22 -12.84 -14.04
N GLU A 307 -5.04 -11.68 -14.65
CA GLU A 307 -3.78 -11.20 -15.24
C GLU A 307 -3.19 -9.94 -14.57
N GLY A 308 -3.92 -9.24 -13.72
CA GLY A 308 -3.48 -7.97 -13.12
C GLY A 308 -2.23 -8.10 -12.24
N ASP A 309 -1.17 -7.35 -12.56
CA ASP A 309 0.10 -7.33 -11.83
C ASP A 309 -0.07 -6.69 -10.44
N ALA A 310 -0.65 -5.49 -10.40
CA ALA A 310 -0.88 -4.75 -9.16
C ALA A 310 -1.95 -5.44 -8.32
N LEU A 311 -2.98 -6.00 -8.96
CA LEU A 311 -3.95 -6.84 -8.28
C LEU A 311 -3.29 -8.02 -7.57
N ARG A 312 -2.44 -8.80 -8.26
CA ARG A 312 -1.75 -9.96 -7.66
C ARG A 312 -0.92 -9.57 -6.45
N LEU A 313 -0.24 -8.42 -6.50
CA LEU A 313 0.54 -7.88 -5.38
C LEU A 313 -0.31 -7.59 -4.14
N VAL A 314 -1.57 -7.17 -4.30
CA VAL A 314 -2.48 -6.84 -3.18
C VAL A 314 -3.35 -8.03 -2.75
N ARG A 315 -3.69 -8.92 -3.69
CA ARG A 315 -4.59 -10.05 -3.45
C ARG A 315 -3.88 -11.25 -2.85
N ASP A 316 -2.70 -11.57 -3.38
CA ASP A 316 -2.00 -12.81 -3.07
C ASP A 316 -1.02 -12.59 -1.93
N ALA A 317 -0.67 -13.66 -1.22
CA ALA A 317 0.27 -13.57 -0.11
C ALA A 317 1.71 -13.58 -0.65
N HIS A 318 2.53 -12.62 -0.23
CA HIS A 318 3.92 -12.50 -0.65
C HIS A 318 4.82 -12.35 0.57
N PRO A 319 5.69 -13.32 0.91
CA PRO A 319 6.70 -13.07 1.94
C PRO A 319 7.62 -11.92 1.48
N ILE A 320 7.73 -10.87 2.31
CA ILE A 320 8.51 -9.69 1.95
C ILE A 320 9.91 -9.76 2.57
N GLU A 321 10.93 -9.85 1.69
CA GLU A 321 12.33 -9.78 2.13
C GLU A 321 12.68 -8.35 2.57
N VAL A 322 13.25 -8.21 3.78
CA VAL A 322 13.62 -6.90 4.32
C VAL A 322 15.11 -6.86 4.62
N ARG A 323 15.77 -5.83 4.11
CA ARG A 323 17.20 -5.57 4.36
C ARG A 323 17.36 -4.26 5.13
N LEU A 324 18.33 -4.22 6.02
CA LEU A 324 18.67 -3.02 6.81
C LEU A 324 20.13 -2.65 6.56
N VAL A 325 20.38 -1.38 6.27
CA VAL A 325 21.70 -0.78 6.14
C VAL A 325 21.77 0.41 7.09
N LEU A 326 22.79 0.43 7.94
CA LEU A 326 23.02 1.46 8.95
C LEU A 326 24.39 2.08 8.73
N ASP A 327 24.47 3.39 8.47
CA ASP A 327 25.72 4.12 8.20
C ASP A 327 26.58 3.39 7.15
N GLY A 328 25.93 2.95 6.06
CA GLY A 328 26.54 2.18 4.98
C GLY A 328 26.85 0.69 5.28
N THR A 329 26.59 0.21 6.49
CA THR A 329 26.89 -1.18 6.92
C THR A 329 25.62 -2.04 6.98
N PRO A 330 25.59 -3.21 6.31
CA PRO A 330 24.46 -4.15 6.44
C PRO A 330 24.28 -4.64 7.88
N VAL A 331 23.04 -4.60 8.37
CA VAL A 331 22.67 -5.09 9.70
C VAL A 331 21.72 -6.28 9.55
N PRO A 332 22.00 -7.43 10.19
CA PRO A 332 21.07 -8.56 10.19
C PRO A 332 19.71 -8.18 10.77
N VAL A 333 18.65 -8.52 10.04
CA VAL A 333 17.25 -8.41 10.47
C VAL A 333 16.76 -9.81 10.80
N PRO A 334 16.22 -10.08 12.01
CA PRO A 334 15.68 -11.39 12.35
C PRO A 334 14.58 -11.80 11.36
N HIS A 335 14.63 -13.03 10.88
CA HIS A 335 13.51 -13.64 10.15
C HIS A 335 12.48 -14.13 11.15
N THR A 336 11.22 -13.75 10.96
CA THR A 336 10.08 -14.02 11.84
C THR A 336 9.81 -15.52 12.10
N GLU A 337 10.40 -16.43 11.32
CA GLU A 337 10.17 -17.87 11.44
C GLU A 337 11.15 -18.62 12.38
N ASN A 338 12.32 -18.07 12.73
CA ASN A 338 13.34 -18.84 13.47
C ASN A 338 13.41 -18.60 14.99
N ASP A 339 12.77 -17.56 15.53
CA ASP A 339 12.87 -17.26 16.97
C ASP A 339 11.80 -17.94 17.85
N ARG A 340 10.74 -18.51 17.27
CA ARG A 340 9.75 -19.27 18.06
C ARG A 340 10.29 -20.59 18.64
N MET A 341 11.41 -21.12 18.14
CA MET A 341 11.96 -22.40 18.60
C MET A 341 13.08 -22.29 19.65
N ASN A 342 13.65 -21.11 19.89
CA ASN A 342 14.80 -20.98 20.80
C ASN A 342 14.42 -20.53 22.22
N ASP A 343 13.24 -19.93 22.42
CA ASP A 343 12.83 -19.44 23.76
C ASP A 343 12.33 -20.54 24.73
N THR A 344 12.19 -21.79 24.27
CA THR A 344 11.71 -22.89 25.12
C THR A 344 12.81 -23.80 25.68
N LYS A 345 14.10 -23.55 25.38
CA LYS A 345 15.19 -24.46 25.79
C LYS A 345 16.11 -23.98 26.91
N GLU A 346 16.04 -22.73 27.38
CA GLU A 346 16.96 -22.21 28.40
C GLU A 346 16.40 -22.14 29.84
N HIS A 347 15.23 -22.69 30.15
CA HIS A 347 14.68 -22.66 31.53
C HIS A 347 14.65 -23.98 32.30
N HIS A 348 15.30 -25.03 31.81
CA HIS A 348 15.44 -26.28 32.56
C HIS A 348 16.89 -26.78 32.59
N ARG A 349 17.75 -26.08 33.35
CA ARG A 349 18.95 -26.66 33.97
C ARG A 349 19.55 -25.74 35.05
N ALA A 350 18.86 -25.63 36.17
CA ALA A 350 19.46 -25.30 37.47
C ALA A 350 18.48 -25.67 38.59
N SER A 351 18.50 -26.92 39.03
CA SER A 351 18.08 -27.39 40.36
C SER A 351 18.77 -28.71 40.62
#